data_AF-A0A7G5BVS0-F1
#
_entry.id   AF-A0A7G5BVS0-F1
#
_cell.length_a   1.000
_cell.length_b   1.000
_cell.length_c   1.000
_cell.angle_alpha   90.00
_cell.angle_beta   90.00
_cell.angle_gamma   90.00
#
_symmetry.space_group_name_H-M   'P 1'
#
loop_
_entity.id
_entity.type
_entity.pdbx_description
1 polymer ?
#
loop_
_entity_poly.entity_id
_entity_poly.type
_entity_poly.pdbx_seq_one_letter_code
_entity_poly.pdbx_strand_id
1 'polypeptide(L)'
;MTKKRERGIDIFKGLLVIGMVYCHTLQFFSDPQIYPNGQRFIDFINLITFSGFVFSFGYVSQLAYYAKPFRQAAPRLLTAALKTLMAFYVSGTAYRIFIDERALEWATLKPILLLNDMPGWSEFLSSFTYLMMIGLALFVPLRWLAERKRIGFAVAGLLLAATYIPYGSIHQTQLAPLLGTRDFASFPVLQYLPYYIVGMLFAKHRIGWDWRALSGRLSRAARSYGSGKPP
;
A
#
# COMPACT_ATOMS: atom_id res chain seq x y z
N MET A 1 15.68 -5.67 -25.90
CA MET A 1 16.24 -5.45 -24.55
C MET A 1 15.39 -6.18 -23.52
N THR A 2 15.87 -7.30 -22.98
CA THR A 2 15.25 -8.00 -21.85
C THR A 2 15.32 -7.11 -20.61
N LYS A 3 14.17 -6.65 -20.13
CA LYS A 3 14.06 -5.79 -18.95
C LYS A 3 14.56 -6.59 -17.74
N LYS A 4 15.76 -6.29 -17.23
CA LYS A 4 16.35 -6.98 -16.08
C LYS A 4 15.38 -6.88 -14.89
N ARG A 5 14.96 -8.03 -14.36
CA ARG A 5 14.04 -8.12 -13.23
C ARG A 5 14.69 -7.52 -11.97
N GLU A 6 13.99 -6.59 -11.34
CA GLU A 6 14.44 -5.89 -10.12
C GLU A 6 14.25 -6.80 -8.90
N ARG A 7 15.27 -7.58 -8.52
CA ARG A 7 15.15 -8.55 -7.41
C ARG A 7 14.84 -7.88 -6.07
N GLY A 8 15.33 -6.67 -5.83
CA GLY A 8 15.15 -5.96 -4.57
C GLY A 8 13.68 -5.67 -4.24
N ILE A 9 12.89 -5.21 -5.21
CA ILE A 9 11.46 -4.94 -5.00
C ILE A 9 10.66 -6.24 -4.84
N ASP A 10 11.09 -7.33 -5.49
CA ASP A 10 10.44 -8.63 -5.33
C ASP A 10 10.63 -9.21 -3.93
N ILE A 11 11.85 -9.13 -3.39
CA ILE A 11 12.14 -9.55 -2.00
C ILE A 11 11.37 -8.68 -1.02
N PHE A 12 11.36 -7.35 -1.22
CA PHE A 12 10.64 -6.42 -0.35
C PHE A 12 9.14 -6.75 -0.29
N LYS A 13 8.49 -6.95 -1.44
CA LYS A 13 7.08 -7.41 -1.50
C LYS A 13 6.89 -8.74 -0.77
N GLY A 14 7.81 -9.69 -0.94
CA GLY A 14 7.76 -10.98 -0.23
C GLY A 14 7.76 -10.82 1.29
N LEU A 15 8.63 -9.96 1.82
CA LEU A 15 8.67 -9.66 3.25
C LEU A 15 7.37 -8.99 3.75
N LEU A 16 6.79 -8.09 2.96
CA LEU A 16 5.52 -7.46 3.29
C LEU A 16 4.38 -8.48 3.34
N VAL A 17 4.36 -9.44 2.41
CA VAL A 17 3.38 -10.55 2.42
C VAL A 17 3.55 -11.41 3.67
N ILE A 18 4.78 -11.77 4.04
CA ILE A 18 5.04 -12.52 5.28
C ILE A 18 4.52 -11.73 6.49
N GLY A 19 4.82 -10.44 6.57
CA GLY A 19 4.32 -9.58 7.64
C GLY A 19 2.78 -9.51 7.68
N MET A 20 2.13 -9.41 6.52
CA MET A 20 0.66 -9.34 6.44
C MET A 20 0.00 -10.65 6.86
N VAL A 21 0.52 -11.78 6.42
CA VAL A 21 0.05 -13.11 6.83
C VAL A 21 0.21 -13.27 8.33
N TYR A 22 1.38 -12.91 8.87
CA TYR A 22 1.64 -12.96 10.30
C TYR A 22 0.70 -12.07 11.10
N CYS A 23 0.44 -10.85 10.63
CA CYS A 23 -0.52 -9.93 11.25
C CYS A 23 -1.92 -10.54 11.33
N HIS A 24 -2.41 -11.11 10.23
CA HIS A 24 -3.71 -11.77 10.22
C HIS A 24 -3.76 -12.99 11.14
N THR A 25 -2.69 -13.80 11.20
CA THR A 25 -2.59 -14.89 12.19
C THR A 25 -2.76 -14.36 13.62
N LEU A 26 -2.12 -13.24 13.95
CA LEU A 26 -2.31 -12.63 15.27
C LEU A 26 -3.74 -12.10 15.46
N GLN A 27 -4.33 -11.44 14.46
CA GLN A 27 -5.72 -10.95 14.55
C GLN A 27 -6.75 -12.08 14.73
N PHE A 28 -6.49 -13.27 14.19
CA PHE A 28 -7.38 -14.42 14.33
C PHE A 28 -7.20 -15.20 15.63
N PHE A 29 -5.97 -15.31 16.14
CA PHE A 29 -5.64 -16.25 17.21
C PHE A 29 -5.10 -15.59 18.49
N SER A 30 -4.80 -14.30 18.50
CA SER A 30 -4.34 -13.60 19.70
C SER A 30 -5.51 -13.20 20.57
N ASP A 31 -5.50 -13.66 21.82
CA ASP A 31 -6.45 -13.22 22.85
C ASP A 31 -5.94 -11.92 23.50
N PRO A 32 -6.68 -10.79 23.40
CA PRO A 32 -6.33 -9.53 24.04
C PRO A 32 -6.22 -9.61 25.58
N GLN A 33 -6.90 -10.55 26.23
CA GLN A 33 -6.83 -10.75 27.68
C GLN A 33 -5.49 -11.36 28.11
N ILE A 34 -4.91 -12.22 27.27
CA ILE A 34 -3.63 -12.89 27.52
C ILE A 34 -2.47 -11.99 27.08
N TYR A 35 -2.63 -11.31 25.93
CA TYR A 35 -1.60 -10.46 25.33
C TYR A 35 -2.10 -9.02 25.19
N PRO A 36 -2.11 -8.23 26.28
CA PRO A 36 -2.65 -6.87 26.28
C PRO A 36 -1.90 -5.91 25.35
N ASN A 37 -0.63 -6.21 25.03
CA ASN A 37 0.16 -5.46 24.06
C ASN A 37 0.01 -5.97 22.61
N GLY A 38 -0.74 -7.05 22.39
CA GLY A 38 -0.92 -7.69 21.08
C GLY A 38 -1.48 -6.74 20.05
N GLN A 39 -2.48 -5.93 20.41
CA GLN A 39 -3.09 -4.95 19.51
C GLN A 39 -2.07 -3.91 19.01
N ARG A 40 -1.22 -3.36 19.88
CA ARG A 40 -0.19 -2.38 19.47
C ARG A 40 0.80 -2.98 18.47
N PHE A 41 1.13 -4.26 18.65
CA PHE A 41 2.02 -4.97 17.75
C PHE A 41 1.37 -5.26 16.40
N ILE A 42 0.10 -5.67 16.39
CA ILE A 42 -0.73 -5.80 15.19
C ILE A 42 -0.79 -4.46 14.42
N ASP A 43 -1.06 -3.36 15.12
CA ASP A 43 -1.14 -2.03 14.52
C ASP A 43 0.21 -1.60 13.93
N PHE A 44 1.30 -1.87 14.62
CA PHE A 44 2.66 -1.62 14.13
C PHE A 44 2.97 -2.41 12.85
N ILE A 45 2.65 -3.70 12.84
CA ILE A 45 2.85 -4.53 11.65
C ILE A 45 1.98 -4.01 10.50
N ASN A 46 0.69 -3.76 10.73
CA ASN A 46 -0.23 -3.21 9.73
C ASN A 46 0.28 -1.88 9.16
N LEU A 47 0.78 -0.98 10.01
CA LEU A 47 1.32 0.30 9.58
C LEU A 47 2.49 0.11 8.61
N ILE A 48 3.44 -0.78 8.93
CA ILE A 48 4.62 -1.04 8.09
C ILE A 48 4.23 -1.80 6.82
N THR A 49 3.44 -2.87 6.93
CA THR A 49 3.11 -3.73 5.80
C THR A 49 2.27 -2.98 4.77
N PHE A 50 1.24 -2.27 5.22
CA PHE A 50 0.35 -1.56 4.31
C PHE A 50 1.06 -0.37 3.65
N SER A 51 1.78 0.46 4.40
CA SER A 51 2.57 1.55 3.82
C SER A 51 3.64 1.03 2.85
N GLY A 52 4.29 -0.09 3.19
CA GLY A 52 5.24 -0.78 2.31
C GLY A 52 4.60 -1.33 1.04
N PHE A 53 3.37 -1.86 1.11
CA PHE A 53 2.63 -2.31 -0.07
C PHE A 53 2.28 -1.14 -0.98
N VAL A 54 1.80 -0.02 -0.42
CA VAL A 54 1.49 1.17 -1.21
C VAL A 54 2.75 1.76 -1.85
N PHE A 55 3.87 1.80 -1.11
CA PHE A 55 5.17 2.15 -1.67
C PHE A 55 5.56 1.22 -2.83
N SER A 56 5.45 -0.10 -2.63
CA SER A 56 5.79 -1.09 -3.66
C SER A 56 4.89 -0.95 -4.89
N PHE A 57 3.62 -0.64 -4.66
CA PHE A 57 2.64 -0.41 -5.70
C PHE A 57 2.98 0.86 -6.50
N GLY A 58 3.40 1.95 -5.85
CA GLY A 58 3.91 3.15 -6.52
C GLY A 58 5.16 2.87 -7.36
N TYR A 59 6.11 2.11 -6.81
CA TYR A 59 7.33 1.70 -7.51
C TYR A 59 7.02 0.91 -8.78
N VAL A 60 6.18 -0.13 -8.67
CA VAL A 60 5.79 -0.95 -9.82
C VAL A 60 4.94 -0.14 -10.80
N SER A 61 4.05 0.72 -10.32
CA SER A 61 3.22 1.58 -11.17
C SER A 61 4.05 2.54 -12.01
N GLN A 62 5.13 3.11 -11.45
CA GLN A 62 6.06 3.93 -12.21
C GLN A 62 6.68 3.15 -13.37
N LEU A 63 7.10 1.90 -13.13
CA LEU A 63 7.75 1.07 -14.15
C LEU A 63 6.78 0.48 -15.19
N ALA A 64 5.54 0.23 -14.80
CA ALA A 64 4.53 -0.45 -15.61
C ALA A 64 3.63 0.51 -16.40
N TYR A 65 3.29 1.66 -15.80
CA TYR A 65 2.30 2.62 -16.30
C TYR A 65 2.92 3.99 -16.60
N TYR A 66 3.46 4.71 -15.61
CA TYR A 66 3.88 6.12 -15.78
C TYR A 66 5.14 6.31 -16.63
N ALA A 67 5.93 5.25 -16.85
CA ALA A 67 7.02 5.27 -17.83
C ALA A 67 6.55 5.25 -19.29
N LYS A 68 5.24 5.05 -19.55
CA LYS A 68 4.65 4.96 -20.88
C LYS A 68 3.74 6.17 -21.16
N PRO A 69 3.41 6.44 -22.43
CA PRO A 69 2.38 7.42 -22.78
C PRO A 69 1.02 7.06 -22.17
N PHE A 70 0.23 8.08 -21.82
CA PHE A 70 -1.08 7.91 -21.18
C PHE A 70 -1.99 6.95 -21.95
N ARG A 71 -2.07 7.09 -23.29
CA ARG A 71 -2.88 6.22 -24.16
C ARG A 71 -2.56 4.72 -24.02
N GLN A 72 -1.33 4.36 -23.67
CA GLN A 72 -0.91 2.97 -23.46
C GLN A 72 -1.06 2.51 -21.99
N ALA A 73 -0.91 3.45 -21.05
CA ALA A 73 -0.94 3.17 -19.62
C ALA A 73 -2.38 3.10 -19.08
N ALA A 74 -3.22 4.05 -19.48
CA ALA A 74 -4.59 4.23 -19.01
C ALA A 74 -5.47 2.97 -19.10
N PRO A 75 -5.60 2.29 -20.25
CA PRO A 75 -6.46 1.10 -20.33
C PRO A 75 -5.97 -0.03 -19.42
N ARG A 76 -4.65 -0.17 -19.23
CA ARG A 76 -4.06 -1.22 -18.39
C ARG A 76 -4.24 -0.93 -16.90
N LEU A 77 -4.11 0.34 -16.50
CA LEU A 77 -4.36 0.78 -15.12
C LEU A 77 -5.86 0.69 -14.79
N LEU A 78 -6.73 1.12 -15.71
CA LEU A 78 -8.19 0.97 -15.55
C LEU A 78 -8.60 -0.50 -15.45
N THR A 79 -8.06 -1.36 -16.32
CA THR A 79 -8.34 -2.81 -16.24
C THR A 79 -7.88 -3.40 -14.91
N ALA A 80 -6.73 -2.96 -14.38
CA ALA A 80 -6.28 -3.39 -13.06
C ALA A 80 -7.23 -2.92 -11.95
N ALA A 81 -7.68 -1.65 -11.99
CA ALA A 81 -8.66 -1.10 -11.06
C ALA A 81 -9.97 -1.91 -11.09
N LEU A 82 -10.50 -2.18 -12.28
CA LEU A 82 -11.72 -2.97 -12.45
C LEU A 82 -11.55 -4.41 -11.93
N LYS A 83 -10.41 -5.05 -12.17
CA LYS A 83 -10.15 -6.40 -11.63
C LYS A 83 -10.09 -6.40 -10.11
N THR A 84 -9.46 -5.39 -9.51
CA THR A 84 -9.43 -5.25 -8.05
C THR A 84 -10.81 -4.95 -7.48
N LEU A 85 -11.62 -4.14 -8.15
CA LEU A 85 -13.01 -3.89 -7.76
C LEU A 85 -13.87 -5.16 -7.85
N MET A 86 -13.71 -5.94 -8.92
CA MET A 86 -14.39 -7.24 -9.04
C MET A 86 -13.94 -8.22 -7.94
N ALA A 87 -12.65 -8.24 -7.61
CA ALA A 87 -12.14 -9.04 -6.49
C ALA A 87 -12.78 -8.61 -5.16
N PHE A 88 -12.94 -7.29 -4.93
CA PHE A 88 -13.67 -6.75 -3.78
C PHE A 88 -15.12 -7.23 -3.75
N TYR A 89 -15.85 -7.16 -4.87
CA TYR A 89 -17.23 -7.62 -4.92
C TYR A 89 -17.36 -9.11 -4.63
N VAL A 90 -16.48 -9.93 -5.19
CA VAL A 90 -16.48 -11.38 -4.94
C VAL A 90 -16.14 -11.69 -3.48
N SER A 91 -15.05 -11.13 -2.95
CA SER A 91 -14.62 -11.41 -1.58
C SER A 91 -15.58 -10.82 -0.54
N GLY A 92 -16.09 -9.61 -0.77
CA GLY A 92 -17.02 -8.96 0.13
C GLY A 92 -18.38 -9.65 0.15
N THR A 93 -18.87 -10.13 -0.99
CA THR A 93 -20.08 -10.96 -1.05
C THR A 93 -19.86 -12.28 -0.30
N ALA A 94 -18.72 -12.95 -0.51
CA ALA A 94 -18.38 -14.17 0.20
C ALA A 94 -18.33 -13.96 1.72
N TYR A 95 -17.74 -12.85 2.19
CA TYR A 95 -17.73 -12.49 3.61
C TYR A 95 -19.16 -12.36 4.16
N ARG A 96 -20.03 -11.60 3.50
CA ARG A 96 -21.43 -11.42 3.95
C ARG A 96 -22.21 -12.73 4.02
N ILE A 97 -21.94 -13.68 3.12
CA ILE A 97 -22.66 -14.96 3.07
C ILE A 97 -22.11 -15.96 4.06
N PHE A 98 -20.79 -16.14 4.12
CA PHE A 98 -20.16 -17.23 4.86
C PHE A 98 -19.74 -16.86 6.28
N ILE A 99 -19.48 -15.57 6.55
CA ILE A 99 -19.04 -15.10 7.86
C ILE A 99 -20.19 -14.43 8.60
N ASP A 100 -20.94 -13.56 7.94
CA ASP A 100 -22.10 -12.89 8.55
C ASP A 100 -23.42 -13.68 8.36
N GLU A 101 -23.36 -14.85 7.74
CA GLU A 101 -24.51 -15.76 7.54
C GLU A 101 -25.73 -15.11 6.87
N ARG A 102 -25.52 -14.09 6.00
CA ARG A 102 -26.60 -13.43 5.28
C ARG A 102 -27.02 -14.23 4.06
N ALA A 103 -28.33 -14.22 3.76
CA ALA A 103 -28.86 -14.84 2.56
C ALA A 103 -28.33 -14.15 1.28
N LEU A 104 -28.10 -14.96 0.23
CA LEU A 104 -27.72 -14.48 -1.10
C LEU A 104 -28.95 -13.86 -1.80
N GLU A 105 -29.22 -12.61 -1.46
CA GLU A 105 -30.35 -11.85 -1.97
C GLU A 105 -29.92 -10.47 -2.44
N TRP A 106 -30.76 -9.83 -3.28
CA TRP A 106 -30.49 -8.49 -3.78
C TRP A 106 -30.33 -7.45 -2.66
N ALA A 107 -31.02 -7.63 -1.53
CA ALA A 107 -30.88 -6.78 -0.35
C ALA A 107 -29.47 -6.84 0.26
N THR A 108 -28.79 -7.99 0.17
CA THR A 108 -27.40 -8.17 0.61
C THR A 108 -26.41 -7.67 -0.45
N LEU A 109 -26.67 -7.91 -1.73
CA LEU A 109 -25.75 -7.58 -2.82
C LEU A 109 -25.72 -6.09 -3.17
N LYS A 110 -26.89 -5.44 -3.24
CA LYS A 110 -27.01 -4.04 -3.69
C LYS A 110 -26.16 -3.07 -2.85
N PRO A 111 -26.13 -3.13 -1.50
CA PRO A 111 -25.29 -2.25 -0.70
C PRO A 111 -23.78 -2.40 -1.01
N ILE A 112 -23.31 -3.63 -1.22
CA ILE A 112 -21.91 -3.93 -1.56
C ILE A 112 -21.56 -3.36 -2.94
N LEU A 113 -22.41 -3.61 -3.95
CA LEU A 113 -22.20 -3.13 -5.31
C LEU A 113 -22.14 -1.59 -5.38
N LEU A 114 -22.98 -0.92 -4.58
CA LEU A 114 -23.03 0.54 -4.47
C LEU A 114 -22.00 1.13 -3.51
N LEU A 115 -21.13 0.30 -2.91
CA LEU A 115 -20.14 0.70 -1.91
C LEU A 115 -20.76 1.43 -0.70
N ASN A 116 -22.05 1.20 -0.44
CA ASN A 116 -22.71 1.62 0.80
C ASN A 116 -22.36 0.68 1.95
N ASP A 117 -21.89 -0.51 1.62
CA ASP A 117 -21.44 -1.53 2.54
C ASP A 117 -19.99 -1.94 2.21
N MET A 118 -19.13 -1.98 3.23
CA MET A 118 -17.73 -2.36 3.12
C MET A 118 -17.49 -3.63 3.95
N PRO A 119 -17.59 -4.83 3.35
CA PRO A 119 -17.45 -6.08 4.08
C PRO A 119 -16.04 -6.30 4.62
N GLY A 120 -15.96 -6.98 5.75
CA GLY A 120 -14.72 -7.27 6.47
C GLY A 120 -13.66 -7.97 5.61
N TRP A 121 -12.40 -7.71 5.91
CA TRP A 121 -11.20 -8.33 5.30
C TRP A 121 -11.02 -8.06 3.80
N SER A 122 -11.86 -7.22 3.19
CA SER A 122 -11.81 -6.88 1.76
C SER A 122 -11.64 -5.38 1.52
N GLU A 123 -11.70 -4.56 2.56
CA GLU A 123 -11.74 -3.10 2.50
C GLU A 123 -10.48 -2.53 1.82
N PHE A 124 -9.34 -3.21 1.95
CA PHE A 124 -8.11 -2.83 1.27
C PHE A 124 -8.22 -2.91 -0.26
N LEU A 125 -9.00 -3.83 -0.83
CA LEU A 125 -9.20 -3.96 -2.29
C LEU A 125 -9.93 -2.73 -2.84
N SER A 126 -10.95 -2.25 -2.11
CA SER A 126 -11.62 -1.00 -2.46
C SER A 126 -10.62 0.17 -2.45
N SER A 127 -9.74 0.22 -1.46
CA SER A 127 -8.72 1.26 -1.32
C SER A 127 -7.68 1.22 -2.46
N PHE A 128 -7.21 0.04 -2.86
CA PHE A 128 -6.34 -0.09 -4.03
C PHE A 128 -7.04 0.27 -5.34
N THR A 129 -8.35 0.02 -5.46
CA THR A 129 -9.16 0.49 -6.58
C THR A 129 -9.16 2.02 -6.62
N TYR A 130 -9.46 2.68 -5.49
CA TYR A 130 -9.43 4.14 -5.38
C TYR A 130 -8.04 4.70 -5.71
N LEU A 131 -6.98 4.09 -5.20
CA LEU A 131 -5.59 4.50 -5.49
C LEU A 131 -5.27 4.42 -6.99
N MET A 132 -5.72 3.38 -7.69
CA MET A 132 -5.54 3.29 -9.14
C MET A 132 -6.38 4.30 -9.91
N MET A 133 -7.62 4.56 -9.47
CA MET A 133 -8.49 5.57 -10.08
C MET A 133 -7.94 6.98 -9.89
N ILE A 134 -7.43 7.31 -8.70
CA ILE A 134 -6.71 8.55 -8.43
C ILE A 134 -5.43 8.62 -9.27
N GLY A 135 -4.68 7.52 -9.37
CA GLY A 135 -3.50 7.44 -10.22
C GLY A 135 -3.80 7.74 -11.69
N LEU A 136 -4.96 7.30 -12.17
CA LEU A 136 -5.44 7.60 -13.52
C LEU A 136 -5.88 9.05 -13.67
N ALA A 137 -6.67 9.57 -12.73
CA ALA A 137 -7.15 10.96 -12.73
C ALA A 137 -5.98 11.97 -12.61
N LEU A 138 -5.01 11.66 -11.76
CA LEU A 138 -3.82 12.47 -11.50
C LEU A 138 -2.61 12.02 -12.33
N PHE A 139 -2.82 11.36 -13.48
CA PHE A 139 -1.73 10.76 -14.22
C PHE A 139 -0.64 11.76 -14.61
N VAL A 140 -1.05 12.91 -15.15
CA VAL A 140 -0.15 13.99 -15.57
C VAL A 140 0.61 14.59 -14.38
N PRO A 141 -0.04 15.06 -13.29
CA PRO A 141 0.69 15.63 -12.16
C PRO A 141 1.58 14.61 -11.45
N LEU A 142 1.15 13.35 -11.29
CA LEU A 142 1.98 12.31 -10.66
C LEU A 142 3.23 12.01 -11.49
N ARG A 143 3.09 11.93 -12.82
CA ARG A 143 4.25 11.76 -13.71
C ARG A 143 5.21 12.96 -13.62
N TRP A 144 4.67 14.18 -13.60
CA TRP A 144 5.46 15.40 -13.45
C TRP A 144 6.23 15.44 -12.12
N LEU A 145 5.59 15.04 -11.01
CA LEU A 145 6.23 14.91 -9.71
C LEU A 145 7.36 13.89 -9.72
N ALA A 146 7.11 12.72 -10.32
CA ALA A 146 8.10 11.65 -10.42
C ALA A 146 9.35 12.09 -11.21
N GLU A 147 9.21 12.98 -12.19
CA GLU A 147 10.34 13.54 -12.94
C GLU A 147 11.20 14.52 -12.12
N ARG A 148 10.65 15.12 -11.06
CA ARG A 148 11.29 16.18 -10.26
C ARG A 148 11.57 15.72 -8.83
N LYS A 149 12.66 14.96 -8.63
CA LYS A 149 13.06 14.37 -7.34
C LYS A 149 12.73 15.19 -6.10
N ARG A 150 13.29 16.41 -5.99
CA ARG A 150 13.14 17.27 -4.79
C ARG A 150 11.70 17.70 -4.56
N ILE A 151 11.01 18.13 -5.60
CA ILE A 151 9.60 18.57 -5.52
C ILE A 151 8.71 17.36 -5.19
N GLY A 152 8.95 16.21 -5.81
CA GLY A 152 8.22 14.98 -5.49
C GLY A 152 8.32 14.60 -4.01
N PHE A 153 9.52 14.62 -3.43
CA PHE A 153 9.70 14.37 -1.99
C PHE A 153 9.05 15.45 -1.11
N ALA A 154 9.15 16.73 -1.50
CA ALA A 154 8.51 17.82 -0.76
C ALA A 154 6.98 17.69 -0.75
N VAL A 155 6.37 17.36 -1.90
CA VAL A 155 4.92 17.13 -2.00
C VAL A 155 4.50 15.88 -1.24
N ALA A 156 5.27 14.79 -1.31
CA ALA A 156 5.00 13.60 -0.49
C ALA A 156 5.04 13.93 1.01
N GLY A 157 6.01 14.74 1.46
CA GLY A 157 6.09 15.23 2.84
C GLY A 157 4.90 16.11 3.22
N LEU A 158 4.50 17.06 2.36
CA LEU A 158 3.33 17.92 2.58
C LEU A 158 2.04 17.11 2.70
N LEU A 159 1.87 16.06 1.89
CA LEU A 159 0.69 15.19 1.92
C LEU A 159 0.55 14.41 3.23
N LEU A 160 1.61 14.28 4.05
CA LEU A 160 1.48 13.74 5.40
C LEU A 160 0.58 14.61 6.29
N ALA A 161 0.39 15.90 5.98
CA ALA A 161 -0.57 16.75 6.67
C ALA A 161 -2.03 16.25 6.53
N ALA A 162 -2.33 15.41 5.52
CA ALA A 162 -3.64 14.77 5.42
C ALA A 162 -3.95 13.79 6.57
N THR A 163 -2.95 13.41 7.36
CA THR A 163 -3.15 12.61 8.59
C THR A 163 -3.88 13.37 9.69
N TYR A 164 -4.00 14.70 9.59
CA TYR A 164 -4.81 15.53 10.48
C TYR A 164 -6.30 15.55 10.13
N ILE A 165 -6.73 14.85 9.07
CA ILE A 165 -8.15 14.75 8.72
C ILE A 165 -8.91 14.04 9.86
N PRO A 166 -10.01 14.61 10.37
CA PRO A 166 -10.75 14.03 11.48
C PRO A 166 -11.63 12.86 11.00
N TYR A 167 -11.08 11.64 11.02
CA TYR A 167 -11.79 10.42 10.56
C TYR A 167 -13.13 10.18 11.24
N GLY A 168 -13.30 10.64 12.49
CA GLY A 168 -14.57 10.51 13.21
C GLY A 168 -15.72 11.37 12.67
N SER A 169 -15.47 12.25 11.69
CA SER A 169 -16.51 13.06 11.03
C SER A 169 -16.97 12.50 9.68
N ILE A 170 -16.32 11.43 9.20
CA ILE A 170 -16.58 10.85 7.88
C ILE A 170 -17.33 9.54 8.08
N HIS A 171 -18.63 9.57 7.81
CA HIS A 171 -19.54 8.43 7.96
C HIS A 171 -20.02 7.86 6.62
N GLN A 172 -19.71 8.53 5.50
CA GLN A 172 -20.05 7.99 4.18
C GLN A 172 -19.10 6.85 3.82
N THR A 173 -19.65 5.64 3.70
CA THR A 173 -18.90 4.41 3.37
C THR A 173 -18.08 4.55 2.08
N GLN A 174 -18.60 5.26 1.07
CA GLN A 174 -17.87 5.48 -0.19
C GLN A 174 -16.65 6.37 -0.04
N LEU A 175 -16.67 7.33 0.91
CA LEU A 175 -15.56 8.27 1.11
C LEU A 175 -14.49 7.70 2.03
N ALA A 176 -14.83 6.70 2.84
CA ALA A 176 -13.91 6.09 3.79
C ALA A 176 -12.60 5.57 3.15
N PRO A 177 -12.60 4.85 2.00
CA PRO A 177 -11.36 4.45 1.32
C PRO A 177 -10.50 5.62 0.84
N LEU A 178 -11.07 6.82 0.68
CA LEU A 178 -10.34 8.00 0.24
C LEU A 178 -9.79 8.79 1.43
N LEU A 179 -10.65 9.09 2.40
CA LEU A 179 -10.40 10.09 3.44
C LEU A 179 -10.22 9.49 4.85
N GLY A 180 -10.69 8.27 5.08
CA GLY A 180 -10.66 7.59 6.37
C GLY A 180 -12.00 7.66 7.09
N THR A 181 -12.24 6.70 7.98
CA THR A 181 -13.38 6.68 8.91
C THR A 181 -12.97 5.96 10.19
N ARG A 182 -13.78 6.08 11.25
CA ARG A 182 -13.70 5.26 12.47
C ARG A 182 -14.78 4.19 12.55
N ASP A 183 -15.72 4.16 11.61
CA ASP A 183 -16.89 3.28 11.67
C ASP A 183 -16.52 1.82 11.31
N PHE A 184 -15.41 1.62 10.60
CA PHE A 184 -14.85 0.31 10.25
C PHE A 184 -13.36 0.43 9.90
N ALA A 185 -12.70 -0.72 9.66
CA ALA A 185 -11.30 -0.76 9.23
C ALA A 185 -11.12 -0.11 7.86
N SER A 186 -10.46 1.06 7.82
CA SER A 186 -10.26 1.83 6.59
C SER A 186 -8.79 2.03 6.26
N PHE A 187 -8.48 2.04 4.96
CA PHE A 187 -7.12 2.23 4.43
C PHE A 187 -7.08 3.47 3.53
N PRO A 188 -7.08 4.67 4.12
CA PRO A 188 -7.46 5.86 3.36
C PRO A 188 -6.36 6.34 2.43
N VAL A 189 -6.68 6.32 1.14
CA VAL A 189 -5.73 6.51 0.06
C VAL A 189 -5.00 7.84 0.15
N LEU A 190 -5.68 8.92 0.56
CA LEU A 190 -5.09 10.25 0.64
C LEU A 190 -3.88 10.28 1.58
N GLN A 191 -3.95 9.60 2.73
CA GLN A 191 -2.86 9.52 3.71
C GLN A 191 -1.78 8.54 3.30
N TYR A 192 -2.08 7.61 2.40
CA TYR A 192 -1.11 6.70 1.84
C TYR A 192 -0.45 7.19 0.53
N LEU A 193 -0.96 8.26 -0.10
CA LEU A 193 -0.35 8.90 -1.27
C LEU A 193 1.14 9.27 -1.10
N PRO A 194 1.61 9.78 0.06
CA PRO A 194 3.04 9.99 0.30
C PRO A 194 3.89 8.76 -0.05
N TYR A 195 3.50 7.58 0.44
CA TYR A 195 4.22 6.34 0.21
C TYR A 195 4.17 5.93 -1.27
N TYR A 196 3.03 6.11 -1.92
CA TYR A 196 2.86 5.83 -3.35
C TYR A 196 3.82 6.70 -4.20
N ILE A 197 3.85 8.01 -3.95
CA ILE A 197 4.73 8.96 -4.65
C ILE A 197 6.20 8.64 -4.38
N VAL A 198 6.56 8.35 -3.13
CA VAL A 198 7.92 7.95 -2.76
C VAL A 198 8.31 6.66 -3.51
N GLY A 199 7.42 5.68 -3.61
CA GLY A 199 7.60 4.49 -4.46
C GLY A 199 7.93 4.85 -5.91
N MET A 200 7.15 5.75 -6.51
CA MET A 200 7.38 6.22 -7.88
C MET A 200 8.75 6.90 -8.04
N LEU A 201 9.15 7.74 -7.10
CA LEU A 201 10.43 8.45 -7.12
C LEU A 201 11.62 7.50 -7.03
N PHE A 202 11.53 6.47 -6.17
CA PHE A 202 12.56 5.45 -6.04
C PHE A 202 12.74 4.66 -7.34
N ALA A 203 11.64 4.30 -8.00
CA ALA A 203 11.67 3.64 -9.30
C ALA A 203 12.25 4.55 -10.40
N LYS A 204 11.78 5.80 -10.50
CA LYS A 204 12.16 6.75 -11.55
C LYS A 204 13.62 7.17 -11.46
N HIS A 205 14.13 7.41 -10.25
CA HIS A 205 15.51 7.83 -10.01
C HIS A 205 16.47 6.70 -9.67
N ARG A 206 16.03 5.44 -9.82
CA ARG A 206 16.85 4.24 -9.55
C ARG A 206 17.54 4.30 -8.19
N ILE A 207 16.81 4.77 -7.18
CA ILE A 207 17.33 4.80 -5.81
C ILE A 207 17.42 3.35 -5.34
N GLY A 208 18.66 2.88 -5.18
CA GLY A 208 18.94 1.48 -4.89
C GLY A 208 18.61 1.10 -3.44
N TRP A 209 18.31 -0.19 -3.25
CA TRP A 209 18.26 -0.82 -1.93
C TRP A 209 19.64 -1.27 -1.51
N ASP A 210 20.38 -0.36 -0.87
CA ASP A 210 21.58 -0.79 -0.17
C ASP A 210 21.17 -1.39 1.18
N TRP A 211 20.96 -2.71 1.20
CA TRP A 211 20.69 -3.44 2.44
C TRP A 211 21.83 -3.27 3.45
N ARG A 212 23.04 -2.91 2.99
CA ARG A 212 24.20 -2.59 3.85
C ARG A 212 24.05 -1.25 4.58
N ALA A 213 23.14 -0.38 4.13
CA ALA A 213 22.77 0.83 4.86
C ALA A 213 21.83 0.52 6.03
N LEU A 214 20.97 -0.51 5.90
CA LEU A 214 20.07 -0.99 6.97
C LEU A 214 20.78 -1.91 7.98
N SER A 215 21.76 -2.70 7.56
CA SER A 215 22.53 -3.58 8.46
C SER A 215 23.59 -2.83 9.28
N GLY A 216 23.62 -1.49 9.22
CA GLY A 216 24.70 -0.69 9.79
C GLY A 216 26.02 -0.91 9.04
N ARG A 217 26.78 0.16 8.83
CA ARG A 217 28.19 0.05 8.45
C ARG A 217 28.99 -0.53 9.63
N LEU A 218 28.91 -1.82 9.88
CA LEU A 218 29.73 -2.51 10.89
C LEU A 218 31.02 -3.12 10.30
N SER A 219 31.24 -3.02 8.98
CA SER A 219 32.37 -3.68 8.31
C SER A 219 33.38 -2.73 7.61
N ARG A 220 33.30 -1.41 7.85
CA ARG A 220 34.33 -0.47 7.36
C ARG A 220 35.39 -0.04 8.39
N ALA A 221 35.28 -0.46 9.64
CA ALA A 221 36.33 -0.22 10.65
C ALA A 221 37.38 -1.35 10.74
N ALA A 222 37.08 -2.57 10.28
CA ALA A 222 38.00 -3.72 10.39
C ALA A 222 39.05 -3.84 9.25
N ARG A 223 39.13 -2.86 8.34
CA ARG A 223 40.06 -2.89 7.20
C ARG A 223 41.18 -1.84 7.26
N SER A 224 41.32 -1.14 8.39
CA SER A 224 42.36 -0.11 8.60
C SER A 224 43.47 -0.52 9.59
N TYR A 225 43.47 -1.74 10.11
CA TYR A 225 44.46 -2.23 11.09
C TYR A 225 45.11 -3.58 10.68
N GLY A 226 45.33 -3.77 9.38
CA GLY A 226 45.85 -5.04 8.84
C GLY A 226 46.98 -4.90 7.81
N SER A 227 47.66 -3.76 7.76
CA SER A 227 48.86 -3.57 6.93
C SER A 227 50.04 -3.12 7.79
N GLY A 228 50.36 -3.92 8.81
CA GLY A 228 51.63 -3.86 9.51
C GLY A 228 52.36 -5.18 9.27
N LYS A 229 53.27 -5.22 8.30
CA LYS A 229 54.32 -6.24 8.24
C LYS A 229 55.38 -5.88 9.29
N PRO A 230 55.78 -6.80 10.19
CA PRO A 230 57.09 -6.75 10.82
C PRO A 230 58.05 -7.77 10.12
N PRO A 231 59.36 -7.68 10.42
CA PRO A 231 60.47 -7.77 9.46
C PRO A 231 60.72 -9.15 8.83
#